data_AF-A0A7K1KUL6-F1
#
_entry.id   AF-A0A7K1KUL6-F1
#
_cell.length_a   1.000
_cell.length_b   1.000
_cell.length_c   1.000
_cell.angle_alpha   90.00
_cell.angle_beta   90.00
_cell.angle_gamma   90.00
#
_symmetry.space_group_name_H-M   'P 1'
#
loop_
_entity.id
_entity.type
_entity.pdbx_description
1 polymer ?
#
loop_
_entity_poly.entity_id
_entity_poly.type
_entity_poly.pdbx_seq_one_letter_code
_entity_poly.pdbx_strand_id
1 'polypeptide(L)'
;MTMPVALEPRPRVSRRRRAAALAAVSAATLLERLPPRRLRRVLEAARRGAGPATAAQALAAREAVVAVSIRCAGQGCLRRSVAVALLCRMGGAWPDWCTGVRVEPFRAHAWVEANGAAIGELDDMHLYHKTMSVPARRRGGR
;
A
#
# COMPACT_ATOMS: atom_id res chain seq x y z
N MET A 1 -43.14 8.71 -5.05
CA MET A 1 -42.34 9.50 -4.09
C MET A 1 -40.88 9.17 -4.33
N THR A 2 -40.09 10.10 -4.88
CA THR A 2 -38.67 9.87 -5.18
C THR A 2 -37.84 10.32 -3.99
N MET A 3 -37.10 9.40 -3.37
CA MET A 3 -36.15 9.74 -2.32
C MET A 3 -34.99 10.55 -2.93
N PRO A 4 -34.66 11.74 -2.41
CA PRO A 4 -33.43 12.40 -2.81
C PRO A 4 -32.24 11.56 -2.33
N VAL A 5 -31.48 11.03 -3.29
CA VAL A 5 -30.18 10.41 -3.02
C VAL A 5 -29.23 11.51 -2.55
N ALA A 6 -29.00 11.58 -1.24
CA ALA A 6 -27.95 12.39 -0.67
C ALA A 6 -26.60 11.76 -1.05
N LEU A 7 -25.87 12.40 -1.97
CA LEU A 7 -24.51 12.01 -2.31
C LEU A 7 -23.61 12.22 -1.08
N GLU A 8 -22.97 11.16 -0.61
CA GLU A 8 -21.94 11.25 0.44
C GLU A 8 -20.83 12.24 0.00
N PRO A 9 -20.37 13.14 0.88
CA PRO A 9 -19.32 14.10 0.54
C PRO A 9 -18.02 13.37 0.16
N ARG A 10 -17.61 13.47 -1.11
CA ARG A 10 -16.27 13.08 -1.55
C ARG A 10 -15.23 13.93 -0.79
N PRO A 11 -14.39 13.36 0.08
CA PRO A 11 -13.32 14.14 0.70
C PRO A 11 -12.41 14.69 -0.40
N ARG A 12 -12.28 16.02 -0.46
CA ARG A 12 -11.36 16.69 -1.39
C ARG A 12 -9.94 16.21 -1.08
N VAL A 13 -9.39 15.35 -1.92
CA VAL A 13 -7.97 15.01 -1.88
C VAL A 13 -7.19 16.30 -2.13
N SER A 14 -6.50 16.81 -1.12
CA SER A 14 -5.74 18.05 -1.25
C SER A 14 -4.73 17.94 -2.41
N ARG A 15 -4.47 19.04 -3.13
CA ARG A 15 -3.47 19.06 -4.23
C ARG A 15 -2.13 18.47 -3.78
N ARG A 16 -1.74 18.74 -2.53
CA ARG A 16 -0.57 18.15 -1.87
C ARG A 16 -0.61 16.62 -1.85
N ARG A 17 -1.76 16.02 -1.48
CA ARG A 17 -1.91 14.56 -1.43
C ARG A 17 -1.90 13.93 -2.83
N ARG A 18 -2.47 14.60 -3.83
CA ARG A 18 -2.36 14.16 -5.24
C ARG A 18 -0.90 14.19 -5.73
N ALA A 19 -0.19 15.29 -5.48
CA ALA A 19 1.22 15.41 -5.83
C ALA A 19 2.08 14.35 -5.11
N ALA A 20 1.82 14.10 -3.82
CA ALA A 20 2.49 13.06 -3.07
C ALA A 20 2.21 11.65 -3.63
N ALA A 21 0.96 11.35 -4.01
CA ALA A 21 0.61 10.08 -4.64
C ALA A 21 1.31 9.89 -5.99
N LEU A 22 1.39 10.94 -6.82
CA LEU A 22 2.15 10.90 -8.08
C LEU A 22 3.64 10.63 -7.83
N ALA A 23 4.26 11.34 -6.88
CA ALA A 23 5.64 11.11 -6.50
C ALA A 23 5.89 9.67 -6.01
N ALA A 24 4.98 9.13 -5.17
CA ALA A 24 5.05 7.76 -4.68
C ALA A 24 4.92 6.73 -5.81
N VAL A 25 4.01 6.94 -6.77
CA VAL A 25 3.85 6.05 -7.94
C VAL A 25 5.06 6.11 -8.86
N SER A 26 5.64 7.30 -9.09
CA SER A 26 6.86 7.45 -9.89
C SER A 26 8.04 6.73 -9.24
N ALA A 27 8.23 6.90 -7.93
CA ALA A 27 9.25 6.17 -7.18
C ALA A 27 9.01 4.65 -7.25
N ALA A 28 7.77 4.19 -7.02
CA ALA A 28 7.42 2.77 -7.11
C ALA A 28 7.68 2.17 -8.50
N THR A 29 7.49 2.95 -9.57
CA THR A 29 7.77 2.52 -10.95
C THR A 29 9.25 2.28 -11.21
N LEU A 30 10.15 3.00 -10.51
CA LEU A 30 11.58 2.76 -10.57
C LEU A 30 11.97 1.57 -9.68
N LEU A 31 11.38 1.50 -8.48
CA LEU A 31 11.70 0.47 -7.49
C LEU A 31 11.24 -0.93 -7.91
N GLU A 32 10.11 -1.07 -8.61
CA GLU A 32 9.62 -2.38 -9.08
C GLU A 32 10.58 -3.06 -10.09
N ARG A 33 11.48 -2.29 -10.71
CA ARG A 33 12.48 -2.80 -11.66
C ARG A 33 13.72 -3.35 -10.96
N LEU A 34 13.85 -3.09 -9.66
CA LEU A 34 14.99 -3.57 -8.88
C LEU A 34 14.86 -5.06 -8.60
N PRO A 35 15.98 -5.80 -8.50
CA PRO A 35 15.94 -7.17 -8.02
C PRO A 35 15.37 -7.21 -6.59
N PRO A 36 14.64 -8.29 -6.20
CA PRO A 36 13.91 -8.35 -4.93
C PRO A 36 14.74 -7.99 -3.70
N ARG A 37 16.02 -8.42 -3.67
CA ARG A 37 16.95 -8.11 -2.57
C ARG A 37 17.22 -6.60 -2.43
N ARG A 38 17.35 -5.88 -3.55
CA ARG A 38 17.58 -4.42 -3.54
C ARG A 38 16.29 -3.68 -3.19
N LEU A 39 15.15 -4.10 -3.76
CA LEU A 39 13.85 -3.55 -3.40
C LEU A 39 13.62 -3.63 -1.88
N ARG A 40 13.81 -4.82 -1.29
CA ARG A 40 13.69 -5.02 0.15
C ARG A 40 14.55 -4.07 0.96
N ARG A 41 15.84 -3.96 0.63
CA ARG A 41 16.77 -3.05 1.34
C ARG A 41 16.33 -1.59 1.26
N VAL A 42 15.85 -1.15 0.10
CA VAL A 42 15.33 0.21 -0.07
C VAL A 42 14.09 0.44 0.78
N LEU A 43 13.14 -0.50 0.80
CA LEU A 43 11.95 -0.41 1.64
C LEU A 43 12.29 -0.44 3.14
N GLU A 44 13.24 -1.28 3.56
CA GLU A 44 13.75 -1.33 4.93
C GLU A 44 14.45 -0.04 5.36
N ALA A 45 15.11 0.66 4.43
CA ALA A 45 15.66 1.99 4.68
C ALA A 45 14.54 3.04 4.76
N ALA A 46 13.59 3.00 3.81
CA ALA A 46 12.47 3.92 3.74
C ALA A 46 11.58 3.87 4.99
N ARG A 47 11.34 2.69 5.57
CA ARG A 47 10.49 2.56 6.79
C ARG A 47 11.05 3.26 8.02
N ARG A 48 12.34 3.58 8.06
CA ARG A 48 13.01 4.10 9.26
C ARG A 48 12.38 5.44 9.68
N GLY A 49 12.15 5.58 10.98
CA GLY A 49 11.57 6.79 11.59
C GLY A 49 10.04 6.91 11.49
N ALA A 50 9.35 5.97 10.84
CA ALA A 50 7.89 5.96 10.77
C ALA A 50 7.25 5.09 11.87
N GLY A 51 6.08 5.52 12.36
CA GLY A 51 5.24 4.70 13.23
C GLY A 51 4.42 3.66 12.44
N PRO A 52 3.76 2.69 13.09
CA PRO A 52 2.85 1.77 12.41
C PRO A 52 1.67 2.52 11.80
N ALA A 53 1.33 2.18 10.55
CA ALA A 53 0.16 2.74 9.87
C ALA A 53 -1.14 2.10 10.37
N THR A 54 -2.18 2.90 10.49
CA THR A 54 -3.55 2.41 10.72
C THR A 54 -4.17 1.92 9.41
N ALA A 55 -5.21 1.09 9.51
CA ALA A 55 -5.97 0.63 8.35
C ALA A 55 -6.53 1.80 7.53
N ALA A 56 -7.04 2.86 8.19
CA ALA A 56 -7.55 4.05 7.53
C ALA A 56 -6.45 4.82 6.76
N GLN A 57 -5.25 4.94 7.34
CA GLN A 57 -4.11 5.59 6.67
C GLN A 57 -3.68 4.80 5.42
N ALA A 58 -3.57 3.48 5.55
CA ALA A 58 -3.19 2.60 4.44
C ALA A 58 -4.26 2.58 3.33
N LEU A 59 -5.54 2.51 3.69
CA LEU A 59 -6.64 2.51 2.73
C LEU A 59 -6.71 3.83 1.97
N ALA A 60 -6.67 4.96 2.69
CA ALA A 60 -6.70 6.27 2.06
C ALA A 60 -5.44 6.56 1.22
N ALA A 61 -4.31 5.89 1.50
CA ALA A 61 -3.13 5.92 0.63
C ALA A 61 -3.34 5.08 -0.64
N ARG A 62 -3.92 3.88 -0.50
CA ARG A 62 -4.30 3.00 -1.62
C ARG A 62 -5.26 3.69 -2.59
N GLU A 63 -6.32 4.31 -2.08
CA GLU A 63 -7.28 5.04 -2.89
C GLU A 63 -6.62 6.18 -3.67
N ALA A 64 -5.75 6.96 -3.02
CA ALA A 64 -5.02 8.04 -3.68
C ALA A 64 -4.08 7.52 -4.78
N VAL A 65 -3.39 6.39 -4.56
CA VAL A 65 -2.51 5.75 -5.56
C VAL A 65 -3.30 5.22 -6.75
N VAL A 66 -4.41 4.52 -6.50
CA VAL A 66 -5.31 3.99 -7.54
C VAL A 66 -5.92 5.13 -8.37
N ALA A 67 -6.30 6.24 -7.73
CA ALA A 67 -6.89 7.39 -8.40
C ALA A 67 -5.93 8.11 -9.37
N VAL A 68 -4.62 8.00 -9.17
CA VAL A 68 -3.62 8.68 -10.02
C VAL A 68 -2.89 7.74 -11.00
N SER A 69 -3.19 6.43 -10.97
CA SER A 69 -2.47 5.44 -11.79
C SER A 69 -3.36 4.26 -12.19
N ILE A 70 -3.69 4.19 -13.48
CA ILE A 70 -4.44 3.07 -14.08
C ILE A 70 -3.71 1.73 -13.85
N ARG A 71 -2.38 1.71 -13.97
CA ARG A 71 -1.60 0.49 -13.72
C ARG A 71 -1.74 0.02 -12.27
N CYS A 72 -1.74 0.94 -11.31
CA CYS A 72 -1.97 0.60 -9.90
C CYS A 72 -3.43 0.21 -9.65
N ALA A 73 -4.40 0.77 -10.38
CA ALA A 73 -5.80 0.37 -10.29
C ALA A 73 -6.04 -1.06 -10.80
N GLY A 74 -5.32 -1.49 -11.84
CA GLY A 74 -5.40 -2.84 -12.40
C GLY A 74 -4.30 -3.78 -11.90
N GLN A 75 -3.53 -4.33 -12.85
CA GLN A 75 -2.60 -5.47 -12.66
C GLN A 75 -1.24 -5.11 -12.03
N GLY A 76 -1.05 -3.89 -11.53
CA GLY A 76 0.21 -3.43 -10.95
C GLY A 76 0.32 -3.65 -9.45
N CYS A 77 0.08 -4.86 -8.93
CA CYS A 77 0.06 -5.12 -7.48
C CYS A 77 1.38 -4.76 -6.77
N LEU A 78 2.53 -5.10 -7.36
CA LEU A 78 3.84 -4.72 -6.83
C LEU A 78 4.00 -3.19 -6.77
N ARG A 79 3.73 -2.51 -7.88
CA ARG A 79 3.78 -1.05 -7.94
C ARG A 79 2.84 -0.40 -6.92
N ARG A 80 1.60 -0.88 -6.86
CA ARG A 80 0.55 -0.37 -5.98
C ARG A 80 0.98 -0.51 -4.53
N SER A 81 1.36 -1.71 -4.08
CA SER A 81 1.77 -1.94 -2.69
C SER A 81 2.98 -1.09 -2.28
N VAL A 82 3.99 -0.97 -3.15
CA VAL A 82 5.15 -0.11 -2.91
C VAL A 82 4.75 1.37 -2.84
N ALA A 83 3.94 1.86 -3.80
CA ALA A 83 3.48 3.24 -3.81
C ALA A 83 2.64 3.57 -2.56
N VAL A 84 1.80 2.63 -2.10
CA VAL A 84 1.03 2.79 -0.86
C VAL A 84 1.94 2.90 0.35
N ALA A 85 2.92 2.01 0.49
CA ALA A 85 3.87 2.07 1.59
C ALA A 85 4.66 3.39 1.61
N LEU A 86 5.12 3.87 0.45
CA LEU A 86 5.81 5.15 0.31
C LEU A 86 4.90 6.35 0.63
N LEU A 87 3.64 6.33 0.17
CA LEU A 87 2.71 7.42 0.46
C LEU A 87 2.35 7.48 1.96
N CYS A 88 2.15 6.33 2.62
CA CYS A 88 2.05 6.27 4.07
C CYS A 88 3.30 6.84 4.74
N ARG A 89 4.49 6.50 4.21
CA ARG A 89 5.78 6.97 4.75
C ARG A 89 5.93 8.48 4.70
N MET A 90 5.44 9.12 3.64
CA MET A 90 5.40 10.58 3.52
C MET A 90 4.48 11.24 4.56
N GLY A 91 3.52 10.48 5.10
CA GLY A 91 2.66 10.87 6.23
C GLY A 91 3.20 10.46 7.61
N GLY A 92 4.41 9.91 7.71
CA GLY A 92 5.03 9.51 8.98
C GLY A 92 4.63 8.11 9.48
N ALA A 93 3.90 7.33 8.68
CA ALA A 93 3.44 6.01 9.04
C ALA A 93 3.97 4.94 8.07
N TRP A 94 4.07 3.69 8.48
CA TRP A 94 4.51 2.57 7.66
C TRP A 94 3.57 1.39 7.85
N PRO A 95 2.91 0.89 6.78
CA PRO A 95 2.18 -0.37 6.84
C PRO A 95 3.15 -1.55 6.74
N ASP A 96 2.74 -2.74 7.16
CA ASP A 96 3.52 -3.95 6.86
C ASP A 96 3.46 -4.19 5.34
N TRP A 97 4.58 -4.03 4.64
CA TRP A 97 4.63 -4.33 3.21
C TRP A 97 4.94 -5.81 3.01
N CYS A 98 4.18 -6.49 2.16
CA CYS A 98 4.22 -7.94 2.00
C CYS A 98 4.21 -8.34 0.51
N THR A 99 4.91 -9.43 0.19
CA THR A 99 4.67 -10.23 -1.02
C THR A 99 4.47 -11.68 -0.62
N GLY A 100 3.78 -12.43 -1.47
CA GLY A 100 3.52 -13.84 -1.22
C GLY A 100 3.01 -14.55 -2.45
N VAL A 101 2.86 -15.86 -2.29
CA VAL A 101 2.32 -16.75 -3.32
C VAL A 101 1.23 -17.62 -2.71
N ARG A 102 0.20 -17.95 -3.48
CA ARG A 102 -0.68 -19.08 -3.19
C ARG A 102 -0.41 -20.18 -4.21
N VAL A 103 -0.67 -21.43 -3.83
CA VAL A 103 -0.39 -22.61 -4.67
C VAL A 103 -1.56 -22.99 -5.59
N GLU A 104 -2.80 -22.78 -5.16
CA GLU A 104 -3.99 -23.14 -5.94
C GLU A 104 -5.04 -22.01 -5.97
N PRO A 105 -5.42 -21.51 -7.15
CA PRO A 105 -4.61 -21.52 -8.36
C PRO A 105 -3.35 -20.66 -8.16
N PHE A 106 -2.20 -21.11 -8.69
CA PHE A 106 -0.92 -20.46 -8.46
C PHE A 106 -0.96 -18.96 -8.81
N ARG A 107 -0.61 -18.11 -7.84
CA ARG A 107 -0.59 -16.66 -8.02
C ARG A 107 0.42 -16.01 -7.09
N ALA A 108 1.24 -15.13 -7.65
CA ALA A 108 2.05 -14.21 -6.87
C ALA A 108 1.31 -12.89 -6.66
N HIS A 109 1.45 -12.31 -5.46
CA HIS A 109 0.81 -11.04 -5.11
C HIS A 109 1.69 -10.20 -4.20
N ALA A 110 1.41 -8.89 -4.19
CA ALA A 110 2.06 -7.92 -3.33
C ALA A 110 1.00 -6.96 -2.77
N TRP A 111 1.02 -6.77 -1.46
CA TRP A 111 0.01 -6.00 -0.72
C TRP A 111 0.63 -5.28 0.47
N VAL A 112 -0.20 -4.52 1.18
CA VAL A 112 0.16 -3.94 2.48
C VAL A 112 -0.84 -4.40 3.53
N GLU A 113 -0.37 -4.53 4.77
CA GLU A 113 -1.21 -4.83 5.93
C GLU A 113 -1.13 -3.71 6.96
N ALA A 114 -2.22 -3.54 7.69
CA ALA A 114 -2.24 -2.75 8.92
C ALA A 114 -2.93 -3.58 10.00
N ASN A 115 -2.29 -3.68 11.18
CA ASN A 115 -2.77 -4.52 12.28
C ASN A 115 -3.04 -5.99 11.87
N GLY A 116 -2.23 -6.53 10.95
CA GLY A 116 -2.35 -7.92 10.47
C GLY A 116 -3.44 -8.16 9.42
N ALA A 117 -4.18 -7.13 8.99
CA ALA A 117 -5.20 -7.23 7.96
C ALA A 117 -4.72 -6.65 6.63
N ALA A 118 -4.91 -7.40 5.53
CA ALA A 118 -4.61 -6.94 4.18
C ALA A 118 -5.54 -5.79 3.75
N ILE A 119 -4.97 -4.71 3.24
CA ILE A 119 -5.72 -3.47 3.01
C ILE A 119 -6.23 -3.36 1.58
N GLY A 120 -7.55 -3.33 1.44
CA GLY A 120 -8.24 -3.14 0.17
C GLY A 120 -8.09 -4.32 -0.80
N GLU A 121 -7.82 -5.51 -0.28
CA GLU A 121 -7.73 -6.75 -1.05
C GLU A 121 -9.01 -7.56 -0.77
N LEU A 122 -9.62 -8.10 -1.84
CA LEU A 122 -10.90 -8.83 -1.78
C LEU A 122 -10.68 -10.36 -1.73
N ASP A 123 -9.49 -10.82 -2.10
CA ASP A 123 -9.14 -12.23 -2.14
C ASP A 123 -9.04 -12.83 -0.73
N ASP A 124 -9.19 -14.16 -0.64
CA ASP A 124 -8.85 -14.97 0.54
C ASP A 124 -7.36 -14.85 0.89
N MET A 125 -6.99 -13.76 1.53
CA MET A 125 -5.59 -13.42 1.79
C MET A 125 -4.90 -14.42 2.72
N HIS A 126 -5.68 -15.21 3.45
CA HIS A 126 -5.21 -16.33 4.27
C HIS A 126 -4.58 -17.46 3.45
N LEU A 127 -4.91 -17.59 2.15
CA LEU A 127 -4.32 -18.60 1.26
C LEU A 127 -2.91 -18.23 0.78
N TYR A 128 -2.49 -16.98 0.92
CA TYR A 128 -1.17 -16.53 0.48
C TYR A 128 -0.13 -16.78 1.55
N HIS A 129 0.94 -17.48 1.17
CA HIS A 129 2.13 -17.65 1.99
C HIS A 129 3.08 -16.49 1.71
N LYS A 130 3.37 -15.69 2.75
CA LYS A 130 4.29 -14.55 2.66
C LYS A 130 5.69 -15.04 2.34
N THR A 131 6.26 -14.54 1.24
CA THR A 131 7.62 -14.85 0.80
C THR A 131 8.62 -13.76 1.18
N MET A 132 8.15 -12.52 1.32
CA MET A 132 8.96 -11.38 1.74
C MET A 132 8.09 -10.35 2.42
N SER A 133 8.60 -9.73 3.49
CA SER A 133 7.93 -8.64 4.17
C SER A 133 8.91 -7.59 4.70
N VAL A 134 8.41 -6.36 4.85
CA VAL A 134 9.08 -5.24 5.50
C VAL A 134 8.11 -4.68 6.54
N PRO A 135 8.13 -5.23 7.77
CA PRO A 135 7.14 -4.90 8.79
C PRO A 135 7.35 -3.48 9.34
N ALA A 136 6.29 -2.85 9.80
CA ALA A 136 6.34 -1.66 10.62
C ALA A 136 7.13 -1.93 11.90
N ARG A 137 7.95 -0.97 12.33
CA ARG A 137 8.60 -1.07 13.65
C ARG A 137 7.51 -0.82 14.69
N ARG A 138 7.04 -1.87 15.35
CA ARG A 138 6.34 -1.72 16.62
C ARG A 138 7.29 -0.99 17.56
N ARG A 139 6.89 0.18 18.08
CA ARG A 139 7.64 0.79 19.18
C ARG A 139 7.69 -0.27 20.28
N GLY A 140 8.88 -0.74 20.64
CA GLY A 140 9.02 -1.63 21.79
C GLY A 140 8.35 -0.94 22.97
N GLY A 141 7.41 -1.64 23.60
CA GLY A 141 6.90 -1.22 24.90
C GLY A 141 8.10 -1.06 25.81
N ARG A 142 8.21 0.13 26.42
CA ARG A 142 8.98 0.27 27.64
C ARG A 142 8.20 -0.38 28.76
#